data_AF-A0A0L0DRM0-F1
#
_entry.id   AF-A0A0L0DRM0-F1
#
_cell.length_a   1.000
_cell.length_b   1.000
_cell.length_c   1.000
_cell.angle_alpha   90.00
_cell.angle_beta   90.00
_cell.angle_gamma   90.00
#
_symmetry.space_group_name_H-M   'P 1'
#
loop_
_entity.id
_entity.type
_entity.pdbx_description
1 polymer ?
#
loop_
_entity_poly.entity_id
_entity_poly.type
_entity_poly.pdbx_seq_one_letter_code
_entity_poly.pdbx_strand_id
1 'polypeptide(L)'
;MLRYTEQSNALTEELETAARSDVRGMLRLLRCSDNQVFTGFDGEEGLAGAVVREKVATTATELRAACTGAASPLVILSGCGTSGRLAFHVATSFASLVPDRARVAYLIAGGDYALLKSQERGEDDPHQAVTDLEQLIVGLDVVPDLVVYVGITCGLSAPYVAGQLDYVLAKQASEPAIRWIAGLVGFNPVALARSSVIEGWTSSFKDVADALVASMDLPSGAGNFIINPVVGPESVTGSTRMKGGSATKMLLEILVRSALMGASDPAAEALHALDCYAATLRSVYQGENMEVLARLVEAGGASLRSGAPIYYVGSDFGVGHLGIIDASECPPTYGASINDVRGFVDGGWAALGNRNGDLSLAPKDDGFDWQLSTTFLLDELAPALADTGATVVANLPVDTDATKLTDAAATLAALGSIPGVTKIALTVCPAHKVESVGVANAAAVAAGFEPCVVTVTTRSGAASAPLLADSDSWDFLYTELGYKLSFNALTTGAHVLRGKVVGNRMVDLAVSNSKLFARSRGIIAKYGQVDEAAAEAALLRSIYADSVPANVDDLPESAHIKQAMKRVRVVPTAILLAAGAAESVAGARALLDAEPMVGRLIASL
;
A
#
# COMPACT_ATOMS: atom_id res chain seq x y z
N MET A 1 -16.14 10.55 -16.81
CA MET A 1 -16.51 9.54 -15.80
C MET A 1 -15.37 9.45 -14.79
N LEU A 2 -15.67 9.33 -13.49
CA LEU A 2 -14.61 9.12 -12.49
C LEU A 2 -14.01 7.72 -12.66
N ARG A 3 -12.69 7.62 -12.52
CA ARG A 3 -11.97 6.34 -12.39
C ARG A 3 -12.57 5.51 -11.25
N TYR A 4 -12.69 4.20 -11.42
CA TYR A 4 -13.26 3.32 -10.39
C TYR A 4 -12.53 3.43 -9.06
N THR A 5 -11.21 3.60 -9.09
CA THR A 5 -10.37 3.80 -7.90
C THR A 5 -10.67 5.10 -7.13
N GLU A 6 -11.35 6.06 -7.75
CA GLU A 6 -11.76 7.34 -7.12
C GLU A 6 -13.26 7.38 -6.78
N GLN A 7 -14.02 6.34 -7.15
CA GLN A 7 -15.44 6.26 -6.83
C GLN A 7 -15.66 5.84 -5.37
N SER A 8 -16.89 6.08 -4.89
CA SER A 8 -17.36 5.57 -3.61
C SER A 8 -17.74 4.11 -3.74
N ASN A 9 -17.35 3.27 -2.77
CA ASN A 9 -17.83 1.90 -2.75
C ASN A 9 -19.19 1.79 -2.05
N ALA A 10 -20.24 1.48 -2.82
CA ALA A 10 -21.60 1.33 -2.32
C ALA A 10 -21.73 0.26 -1.20
N LEU A 11 -20.86 -0.76 -1.18
CA LEU A 11 -20.86 -1.81 -0.16
C LEU A 11 -20.39 -1.33 1.22
N THR A 12 -19.83 -0.13 1.31
CA THR A 12 -19.16 0.36 2.53
C THR A 12 -19.65 1.72 2.96
N GLU A 13 -20.77 2.23 2.43
CA GLU A 13 -21.26 3.57 2.79
C GLU A 13 -21.52 3.72 4.29
N GLU A 14 -21.89 2.63 4.96
CA GLU A 14 -22.12 2.57 6.41
C GLU A 14 -20.89 2.12 7.23
N LEU A 15 -19.67 2.15 6.65
CA LEU A 15 -18.45 1.65 7.30
C LEU A 15 -18.22 2.28 8.69
N GLU A 16 -18.36 3.60 8.79
CA GLU A 16 -18.27 4.36 10.05
C GLU A 16 -19.31 3.90 11.09
N THR A 17 -20.58 3.86 10.70
CA THR A 17 -21.68 3.50 11.61
C THR A 17 -21.58 2.06 12.08
N ALA A 18 -21.20 1.14 11.18
CA ALA A 18 -20.94 -0.25 11.51
C ALA A 18 -19.81 -0.37 12.53
N ALA A 19 -18.66 0.28 12.30
CA ALA A 19 -17.51 0.24 13.20
C ALA A 19 -17.83 0.73 14.62
N ARG A 20 -18.64 1.80 14.74
CA ARG A 20 -19.04 2.36 16.04
C ARG A 20 -20.02 1.47 16.81
N SER A 21 -20.81 0.69 16.11
CA SER A 21 -21.82 -0.19 16.72
C SER A 21 -21.23 -1.53 17.13
N ASP A 22 -20.51 -2.17 16.20
CA ASP A 22 -19.79 -3.43 16.40
C ASP A 22 -18.71 -3.52 15.32
N VAL A 23 -17.44 -3.57 15.74
CA VAL A 23 -16.30 -3.67 14.82
C VAL A 23 -16.41 -4.87 13.87
N ARG A 24 -17.08 -5.95 14.27
CA ARG A 24 -17.32 -7.10 13.37
C ARG A 24 -18.22 -6.73 12.19
N GLY A 25 -19.14 -5.77 12.37
CA GLY A 25 -19.92 -5.19 11.29
C GLY A 25 -19.02 -4.53 10.24
N MET A 26 -18.08 -3.68 10.67
CA MET A 26 -17.08 -3.08 9.79
C MET A 26 -16.25 -4.14 9.06
N LEU A 27 -15.76 -5.15 9.77
CA LEU A 27 -14.95 -6.22 9.18
C LEU A 27 -15.71 -7.02 8.12
N ARG A 28 -17.03 -7.22 8.27
CA ARG A 28 -17.88 -7.82 7.23
C ARG A 28 -17.94 -6.94 5.97
N LEU A 29 -18.02 -5.61 6.13
CA LEU A 29 -18.01 -4.68 5.00
C LEU A 29 -16.65 -4.68 4.28
N LEU A 30 -15.54 -4.69 5.03
CA LEU A 30 -14.20 -4.83 4.47
C LEU A 30 -14.08 -6.15 3.69
N ARG A 31 -14.53 -7.26 4.26
CA ARG A 31 -14.57 -8.56 3.56
C ARG A 31 -15.32 -8.49 2.23
N CYS A 32 -16.51 -7.89 2.22
CA CYS A 32 -17.31 -7.76 1.00
C CYS A 32 -16.60 -6.91 -0.06
N SER A 33 -15.98 -5.80 0.37
CA SER A 33 -15.23 -4.91 -0.51
C SER A 33 -13.97 -5.58 -1.06
N ASP A 34 -13.17 -6.25 -0.21
CA ASP A 34 -11.95 -6.95 -0.59
C ASP A 34 -12.24 -8.12 -1.55
N ASN A 35 -13.39 -8.77 -1.42
CA ASN A 35 -13.81 -9.82 -2.35
C ASN A 35 -13.99 -9.32 -3.81
N GLN A 36 -14.22 -8.01 -4.01
CA GLN A 36 -14.29 -7.42 -5.35
C GLN A 36 -12.96 -7.47 -6.11
N VAL A 37 -11.82 -7.64 -5.42
CA VAL A 37 -10.52 -7.92 -6.05
C VAL A 37 -10.62 -9.11 -7.01
N PHE A 38 -11.39 -10.12 -6.64
CA PHE A 38 -11.61 -11.31 -7.46
C PHE A 38 -12.87 -11.24 -8.32
N THR A 39 -13.97 -10.70 -7.78
CA THR A 39 -15.27 -10.75 -8.48
C THR A 39 -15.47 -9.65 -9.52
N GLY A 40 -14.68 -8.58 -9.49
CA GLY A 40 -14.87 -7.45 -10.40
C GLY A 40 -15.84 -6.39 -9.89
N PHE A 41 -16.12 -5.42 -10.74
CA PHE A 41 -17.03 -4.30 -10.48
C PHE A 41 -17.62 -3.75 -11.78
N ASP A 42 -18.89 -3.34 -11.75
CA ASP A 42 -19.56 -2.66 -12.88
C ASP A 42 -19.52 -3.44 -14.21
N GLY A 43 -19.66 -4.77 -14.13
CA GLY A 43 -19.62 -5.66 -15.29
C GLY A 43 -18.21 -5.98 -15.79
N GLU A 44 -17.18 -5.30 -15.28
CA GLU A 44 -15.79 -5.58 -15.57
C GLU A 44 -15.22 -6.68 -14.67
N GLU A 45 -14.28 -7.45 -15.20
CA GLU A 45 -13.73 -8.62 -14.54
C GLU A 45 -12.64 -8.31 -13.50
N GLY A 46 -12.73 -8.97 -12.34
CA GLY A 46 -11.65 -9.03 -11.35
C GLY A 46 -10.68 -10.18 -11.61
N LEU A 47 -9.82 -10.51 -10.64
CA LEU A 47 -8.80 -11.55 -10.78
C LEU A 47 -9.34 -12.97 -11.04
N ALA A 48 -10.61 -13.25 -10.72
CA ALA A 48 -11.22 -14.55 -11.01
C ALA A 48 -11.89 -14.61 -12.39
N GLY A 49 -11.98 -13.48 -13.12
CA GLY A 49 -12.60 -13.42 -14.44
C GLY A 49 -11.80 -14.16 -15.50
N ALA A 50 -12.50 -14.72 -16.49
CA ALA A 50 -11.89 -15.58 -17.50
C ALA A 50 -10.88 -14.82 -18.37
N VAL A 51 -11.20 -13.60 -18.79
CA VAL A 51 -10.34 -12.76 -19.63
C VAL A 51 -9.10 -12.34 -18.85
N VAL A 52 -9.27 -11.95 -17.59
CA VAL A 52 -8.12 -11.58 -16.73
C VAL A 52 -7.21 -12.77 -16.49
N ARG A 53 -7.78 -13.95 -16.17
CA ARG A 53 -7.01 -15.17 -15.94
C ARG A 53 -6.25 -15.61 -17.19
N GLU A 54 -6.87 -15.58 -18.36
CA GLU A 54 -6.21 -15.85 -19.63
C GLU A 54 -5.04 -14.89 -19.86
N LYS A 55 -5.25 -13.59 -19.62
CA LYS A 55 -4.19 -12.59 -19.73
C LYS A 55 -3.01 -12.86 -18.80
N VAL A 56 -3.28 -13.18 -17.53
CA VAL A 56 -2.23 -13.54 -16.55
C VAL A 56 -1.47 -14.80 -16.99
N ALA A 57 -2.18 -15.84 -17.45
CA ALA A 57 -1.58 -17.08 -17.92
C ALA A 57 -0.69 -16.89 -19.16
N THR A 58 -1.16 -16.12 -20.14
CA THR A 58 -0.40 -15.77 -21.35
C THR A 58 0.83 -14.97 -20.99
N THR A 59 0.69 -13.90 -20.19
CA THR A 59 1.83 -13.09 -19.75
C THR A 59 2.85 -13.92 -18.96
N ALA A 60 2.40 -14.82 -18.08
CA ALA A 60 3.30 -15.72 -17.34
C ALA A 60 4.13 -16.60 -18.29
N THR A 61 3.49 -17.15 -19.32
CA THR A 61 4.15 -18.00 -20.32
C THR A 61 5.16 -17.21 -21.15
N GLU A 62 4.78 -16.02 -21.63
CA GLU A 62 5.63 -15.17 -22.45
C GLU A 62 6.84 -14.63 -21.69
N LEU A 63 6.63 -14.16 -20.44
CA LEU A 63 7.72 -13.70 -19.59
C LEU A 63 8.70 -14.82 -19.27
N ARG A 64 8.19 -16.03 -18.98
CA ARG A 64 9.06 -17.19 -18.78
C ARG A 64 9.89 -17.50 -20.02
N ALA A 65 9.26 -17.52 -21.19
CA ALA A 65 9.95 -17.79 -22.44
C ALA A 65 11.05 -16.75 -22.72
N ALA A 66 10.74 -15.46 -22.52
CA ALA A 66 11.71 -14.38 -22.69
C ALA A 66 12.90 -14.50 -21.71
N CYS A 67 12.62 -14.70 -20.42
CA CYS A 67 13.66 -14.75 -19.38
C CYS A 67 14.50 -16.03 -19.40
N THR A 68 13.95 -17.14 -19.90
CA THR A 68 14.71 -18.39 -20.12
C THR A 68 15.67 -18.24 -21.30
N GLY A 69 15.29 -17.49 -22.33
CA GLY A 69 16.15 -17.23 -23.50
C GLY A 69 17.24 -16.18 -23.28
N ALA A 70 17.15 -15.38 -22.22
CA ALA A 70 18.12 -14.34 -21.88
C ALA A 70 19.28 -14.87 -21.03
N ALA A 71 20.49 -14.37 -21.24
CA ALA A 71 21.66 -14.69 -20.43
C ALA A 71 21.61 -14.03 -19.05
N SER A 72 21.09 -12.81 -18.97
CA SER A 72 21.15 -11.93 -17.79
C SER A 72 19.86 -11.11 -17.60
N PRO A 73 18.69 -11.76 -17.44
CA PRO A 73 17.41 -11.07 -17.33
C PRO A 73 17.32 -10.21 -16.07
N LEU A 74 16.78 -9.01 -16.22
CA LEU A 74 16.46 -8.08 -15.15
C LEU A 74 14.96 -7.78 -15.15
N VAL A 75 14.28 -8.01 -14.02
CA VAL A 75 12.91 -7.55 -13.79
C VAL A 75 12.95 -6.31 -12.91
N ILE A 76 12.38 -5.19 -13.38
CA ILE A 76 12.32 -3.92 -12.64
C ILE A 76 10.86 -3.65 -12.27
N LEU A 77 10.60 -3.54 -10.97
CA LEU A 77 9.28 -3.19 -10.44
C LEU A 77 9.29 -1.70 -10.05
N SER A 78 8.37 -0.89 -10.58
CA SER A 78 8.37 0.55 -10.32
C SER A 78 7.00 1.08 -9.91
N GLY A 79 6.94 1.94 -8.90
CA GLY A 79 5.68 2.53 -8.45
C GLY A 79 5.84 3.72 -7.51
N CYS A 80 4.70 4.26 -7.09
CA CYS A 80 4.60 5.40 -6.17
C CYS A 80 3.87 5.00 -4.88
N GLY A 81 4.26 5.58 -3.74
CA GLY A 81 3.66 5.28 -2.43
C GLY A 81 3.61 3.78 -2.16
N THR A 82 2.46 3.25 -1.73
CA THR A 82 2.27 1.80 -1.51
C THR A 82 2.71 0.94 -2.70
N SER A 83 2.45 1.35 -3.96
CA SER A 83 2.87 0.56 -5.13
C SER A 83 4.39 0.40 -5.20
N GLY A 84 5.15 1.47 -4.93
CA GLY A 84 6.60 1.44 -4.92
C GLY A 84 7.17 0.69 -3.71
N ARG A 85 6.51 0.78 -2.54
CA ARG A 85 6.91 -0.01 -1.38
C ARG A 85 6.65 -1.51 -1.59
N LEU A 86 5.57 -1.87 -2.27
CA LEU A 86 5.32 -3.26 -2.67
C LEU A 86 6.31 -3.73 -3.75
N ALA A 87 6.70 -2.86 -4.67
CA ALA A 87 7.78 -3.14 -5.62
C ALA A 87 9.09 -3.47 -4.90
N PHE A 88 9.48 -2.66 -3.91
CA PHE A 88 10.62 -2.94 -3.04
C PHE A 88 10.45 -4.24 -2.26
N HIS A 89 9.31 -4.43 -1.59
CA HIS A 89 9.03 -5.63 -0.81
C HIS A 89 9.17 -6.91 -1.63
N VAL A 90 8.52 -6.96 -2.82
CA VAL A 90 8.60 -8.13 -3.71
C VAL A 90 10.00 -8.30 -4.26
N ALA A 91 10.67 -7.22 -4.71
CA ALA A 91 12.04 -7.31 -5.20
C ALA A 91 13.00 -7.88 -4.15
N THR A 92 12.92 -7.40 -2.91
CA THR A 92 13.76 -7.87 -1.80
C THR A 92 13.42 -9.30 -1.39
N SER A 93 12.13 -9.65 -1.27
CA SER A 93 11.71 -11.03 -0.93
C SER A 93 12.16 -12.05 -1.97
N PHE A 94 12.22 -11.67 -3.25
CA PHE A 94 12.66 -12.56 -4.34
C PHE A 94 14.15 -12.50 -4.64
N ALA A 95 14.88 -11.48 -4.17
CA ALA A 95 16.29 -11.26 -4.52
C ALA A 95 17.19 -12.47 -4.23
N SER A 96 16.93 -13.20 -3.14
CA SER A 96 17.67 -14.41 -2.76
C SER A 96 17.12 -15.70 -3.35
N LEU A 97 15.94 -15.63 -3.98
CA LEU A 97 15.23 -16.79 -4.52
C LEU A 97 15.47 -16.96 -6.03
N VAL A 98 15.75 -15.87 -6.73
CA VAL A 98 15.98 -15.91 -8.18
C VAL A 98 17.36 -16.50 -8.51
N PRO A 99 17.52 -17.16 -9.68
CA PRO A 99 18.81 -17.74 -10.08
C PRO A 99 19.92 -16.67 -10.21
N ASP A 100 21.18 -17.03 -9.93
CA ASP A 100 22.34 -16.11 -9.96
C ASP A 100 22.48 -15.26 -11.24
N ARG A 101 22.02 -15.79 -12.38
CA ARG A 101 22.05 -15.07 -13.67
C ARG A 101 21.00 -13.96 -13.79
N ALA A 102 19.97 -14.01 -12.96
CA ALA A 102 18.78 -13.16 -13.02
C ALA A 102 18.77 -12.17 -11.86
N ARG A 103 18.11 -11.04 -12.07
CA ARG A 103 17.99 -9.99 -11.04
C ARG A 103 16.56 -9.46 -10.98
N VAL A 104 16.15 -9.07 -9.78
CA VAL A 104 14.94 -8.27 -9.54
C VAL A 104 15.37 -6.97 -8.90
N ALA A 105 14.87 -5.85 -9.40
CA ALA A 105 15.14 -4.52 -8.88
C ALA A 105 13.84 -3.76 -8.65
N TYR A 106 13.91 -2.73 -7.83
CA TYR A 106 12.79 -1.84 -7.55
C TYR A 106 13.15 -0.38 -7.89
N LEU A 107 12.12 0.40 -8.19
CA LEU A 107 12.14 1.84 -8.22
C LEU A 107 10.93 2.37 -7.45
N ILE A 108 11.15 3.39 -6.65
CA ILE A 108 10.10 4.08 -5.90
C ILE A 108 10.28 5.58 -6.04
N ALA A 109 9.20 6.25 -6.43
CA ALA A 109 9.12 7.70 -6.45
C ALA A 109 9.53 8.31 -5.10
N GLY A 110 10.58 9.13 -5.08
CA GLY A 110 11.17 9.73 -3.88
C GLY A 110 12.33 8.93 -3.26
N GLY A 111 12.77 7.85 -3.91
CA GLY A 111 13.90 7.02 -3.46
C GLY A 111 13.64 6.30 -2.13
N ASP A 112 14.69 5.82 -1.49
CA ASP A 112 14.54 4.95 -0.30
C ASP A 112 13.91 5.64 0.92
N TYR A 113 13.93 6.98 0.99
CA TYR A 113 13.16 7.72 2.00
C TYR A 113 11.65 7.47 1.87
N ALA A 114 11.17 7.20 0.65
CA ALA A 114 9.78 6.88 0.38
C ALA A 114 9.34 5.53 0.96
N LEU A 115 10.28 4.65 1.35
CA LEU A 115 9.97 3.37 1.99
C LEU A 115 9.29 3.55 3.35
N LEU A 116 9.65 4.59 4.10
CA LEU A 116 9.14 4.83 5.46
C LEU A 116 8.11 5.95 5.54
N LYS A 117 8.30 7.03 4.77
CA LYS A 117 7.45 8.23 4.78
C LYS A 117 7.00 8.55 3.35
N SER A 118 5.75 9.00 3.17
CA SER A 118 5.31 9.47 1.85
C SER A 118 6.18 10.63 1.36
N GLN A 119 6.65 10.57 0.11
CA GLN A 119 7.44 11.61 -0.52
C GLN A 119 6.59 12.33 -1.57
N GLU A 120 6.20 13.56 -1.24
CA GLU A 120 5.04 14.23 -1.83
C GLU A 120 5.24 14.66 -3.30
N ARG A 121 6.50 14.81 -3.74
CA ARG A 121 6.84 15.24 -5.10
C ARG A 121 7.31 14.13 -6.03
N GLY A 122 7.69 12.98 -5.49
CA GLY A 122 8.26 11.92 -6.31
C GLY A 122 7.28 11.42 -7.37
N GLU A 123 5.98 11.32 -7.02
CA GLU A 123 4.94 10.76 -7.91
C GLU A 123 4.70 11.62 -9.16
N ASP A 124 4.86 12.94 -9.04
CA ASP A 124 4.49 13.92 -10.08
C ASP A 124 5.67 14.36 -10.98
N ASP A 125 6.85 13.74 -10.85
CA ASP A 125 8.04 14.05 -11.65
C ASP A 125 8.41 12.93 -12.65
N PRO A 126 7.97 13.01 -13.91
CA PRO A 126 8.31 12.02 -14.94
C PRO A 126 9.78 12.08 -15.38
N HIS A 127 10.47 13.22 -15.25
CA HIS A 127 11.88 13.36 -15.66
C HIS A 127 12.81 12.67 -14.65
N GLN A 128 12.55 12.87 -13.36
CA GLN A 128 13.26 12.14 -12.31
C GLN A 128 13.04 10.63 -12.44
N ALA A 129 11.84 10.21 -12.84
CA ALA A 129 11.55 8.79 -13.05
C ALA A 129 12.43 8.14 -14.12
N VAL A 130 12.66 8.84 -15.23
CA VAL A 130 13.59 8.38 -16.28
C VAL A 130 15.02 8.34 -15.75
N THR A 131 15.43 9.39 -15.04
CA THR A 131 16.77 9.47 -14.43
C THR A 131 17.02 8.31 -13.46
N ASP A 132 16.05 7.96 -12.62
CA ASP A 132 16.16 6.86 -11.66
C ASP A 132 16.33 5.51 -12.36
N LEU A 133 15.58 5.29 -13.45
CA LEU A 133 15.68 4.08 -14.27
C LEU A 133 17.04 3.97 -14.96
N GLU A 134 17.54 5.07 -15.54
CA GLU A 134 18.87 5.12 -16.14
C GLU A 134 19.97 4.84 -15.12
N GLN A 135 19.92 5.49 -13.96
CA GLN A 135 20.88 5.29 -12.88
C GLN A 135 20.82 3.89 -12.29
N LEU A 136 19.67 3.23 -12.31
CA LEU A 136 19.57 1.82 -11.93
C LEU A 136 20.36 0.96 -12.92
N ILE A 137 20.11 1.10 -14.22
CA ILE A 137 20.78 0.30 -15.27
C ILE A 137 22.29 0.55 -15.31
N VAL A 138 22.71 1.81 -15.27
CA VAL A 138 24.14 2.20 -15.27
C VAL A 138 24.87 1.69 -14.02
N GLY A 139 24.16 1.56 -12.90
CA GLY A 139 24.72 1.07 -11.64
C GLY A 139 24.89 -0.45 -11.57
N LEU A 140 24.52 -1.21 -12.60
CA LEU A 140 24.62 -2.67 -12.59
C LEU A 140 26.02 -3.13 -13.01
N ASP A 141 26.57 -4.10 -12.28
CA ASP A 141 27.86 -4.73 -12.62
C ASP A 141 27.84 -5.49 -13.95
N VAL A 142 26.67 -6.03 -14.30
CA VAL A 142 26.42 -6.75 -15.56
C VAL A 142 25.30 -6.02 -16.29
N VAL A 143 25.57 -5.58 -17.52
CA VAL A 143 24.53 -5.00 -18.38
C VAL A 143 23.54 -6.10 -18.77
N PRO A 144 22.23 -5.94 -18.51
CA PRO A 144 21.24 -6.94 -18.86
C PRO A 144 21.04 -7.01 -20.38
N ASP A 145 20.87 -8.21 -20.91
CA ASP A 145 20.45 -8.46 -22.30
C ASP A 145 18.92 -8.48 -22.46
N LEU A 146 18.19 -8.59 -21.33
CA LEU A 146 16.74 -8.45 -21.25
C LEU A 146 16.35 -7.63 -20.03
N VAL A 147 15.54 -6.59 -20.23
CA VAL A 147 14.88 -5.83 -19.16
C VAL A 147 13.37 -5.98 -19.28
N VAL A 148 12.73 -6.51 -18.25
CA VAL A 148 11.29 -6.51 -18.06
C VAL A 148 10.94 -5.41 -17.07
N TYR A 149 10.44 -4.29 -17.58
CA TYR A 149 9.97 -3.19 -16.75
C TYR A 149 8.48 -3.38 -16.42
N VAL A 150 8.11 -3.28 -15.14
CA VAL A 150 6.72 -3.38 -14.67
C VAL A 150 6.37 -2.11 -13.90
N GLY A 151 5.66 -1.20 -14.58
CA GLY A 151 5.14 0.02 -13.98
C GLY A 151 3.83 -0.21 -13.23
N ILE A 152 3.70 0.31 -12.01
CA ILE A 152 2.60 0.00 -11.10
C ILE A 152 1.86 1.29 -10.70
N THR A 153 0.61 1.40 -11.13
CA THR A 153 -0.25 2.53 -10.76
C THR A 153 -1.71 2.10 -10.70
N CYS A 154 -2.24 1.95 -9.48
CA CYS A 154 -3.63 1.54 -9.25
C CYS A 154 -4.64 2.37 -10.09
N GLY A 155 -4.44 3.70 -10.10
CA GLY A 155 -5.32 4.66 -10.77
C GLY A 155 -5.02 4.97 -12.23
N LEU A 156 -4.04 4.30 -12.85
CA LEU A 156 -3.51 4.65 -14.19
C LEU A 156 -3.29 6.16 -14.37
N SER A 157 -2.48 6.76 -13.48
CA SER A 157 -2.37 8.22 -13.41
C SER A 157 -1.06 8.79 -12.92
N ALA A 158 -0.16 7.98 -12.36
CA ALA A 158 1.09 8.45 -11.76
C ALA A 158 2.07 8.94 -12.86
N PRO A 159 2.44 10.23 -12.88
CA PRO A 159 3.41 10.75 -13.85
C PRO A 159 4.76 10.02 -13.84
N TYR A 160 5.27 9.67 -12.66
CA TYR A 160 6.52 8.91 -12.52
C TYR A 160 6.51 7.61 -13.34
N VAL A 161 5.43 6.83 -13.26
CA VAL A 161 5.28 5.58 -14.02
C VAL A 161 5.09 5.85 -15.52
N ALA A 162 4.38 6.92 -15.89
CA ALA A 162 4.21 7.30 -17.28
C ALA A 162 5.55 7.64 -17.95
N GLY A 163 6.40 8.45 -17.30
CA GLY A 163 7.71 8.82 -17.85
C GLY A 163 8.60 7.60 -18.10
N GLN A 164 8.60 6.64 -17.17
CA GLN A 164 9.36 5.39 -17.34
C GLN A 164 8.79 4.48 -18.43
N LEU A 165 7.47 4.36 -18.56
CA LEU A 165 6.86 3.59 -19.65
C LEU A 165 7.18 4.18 -21.02
N ASP A 166 7.04 5.50 -21.15
CA ASP A 166 7.34 6.23 -22.38
C ASP A 166 8.81 6.04 -22.78
N TYR A 167 9.72 6.15 -21.80
CA TYR A 167 11.14 5.85 -21.98
C TYR A 167 11.41 4.42 -22.45
N VAL A 168 10.81 3.41 -21.80
CA VAL A 168 11.01 2.00 -22.16
C VAL A 168 10.53 1.72 -23.58
N LEU A 169 9.38 2.26 -23.98
CA LEU A 169 8.87 2.15 -25.36
C LEU A 169 9.82 2.82 -26.37
N ALA A 170 10.40 3.97 -26.05
CA ALA A 170 11.41 4.60 -26.90
C ALA A 170 12.70 3.78 -27.00
N LYS A 171 13.11 3.08 -25.92
CA LYS A 171 14.28 2.21 -25.91
C LYS A 171 14.12 0.96 -26.76
N GLN A 172 12.92 0.39 -26.84
CA GLN A 172 12.62 -0.73 -27.74
C GLN A 172 12.98 -0.42 -29.20
N ALA A 173 12.84 0.85 -29.62
CA ALA A 173 13.18 1.27 -30.99
C ALA A 173 14.66 1.68 -31.17
N SER A 174 15.30 2.19 -30.11
CA SER A 174 16.60 2.87 -30.21
C SER A 174 17.80 2.10 -29.67
N GLU A 175 17.59 1.06 -28.85
CA GLU A 175 18.66 0.32 -28.17
C GLU A 175 18.55 -1.19 -28.37
N PRO A 176 18.95 -1.73 -29.53
CA PRO A 176 18.79 -3.16 -29.84
C PRO A 176 19.70 -4.09 -29.03
N ALA A 177 20.66 -3.53 -28.27
CA ALA A 177 21.57 -4.30 -27.42
C ALA A 177 20.87 -4.88 -26.19
N ILE A 178 19.81 -4.23 -25.72
CA ILE A 178 18.98 -4.68 -24.60
C ILE A 178 17.59 -4.96 -25.15
N ARG A 179 17.08 -6.18 -24.98
CA ARG A 179 15.67 -6.44 -25.24
C ARG A 179 14.84 -5.82 -24.12
N TRP A 180 13.95 -4.90 -24.44
CA TRP A 180 13.05 -4.28 -23.47
C TRP A 180 11.65 -4.87 -23.56
N ILE A 181 11.02 -5.15 -22.43
CA ILE A 181 9.60 -5.52 -22.30
C ILE A 181 8.93 -4.50 -21.37
N ALA A 182 7.87 -3.86 -21.85
CA ALA A 182 7.07 -2.89 -21.10
C ALA A 182 5.81 -3.57 -20.53
N GLY A 183 5.69 -3.55 -19.21
CA GLY A 183 4.56 -4.06 -18.45
C GLY A 183 3.89 -2.94 -17.64
N LEU A 184 2.56 -2.97 -17.58
CA LEU A 184 1.77 -2.06 -16.74
C LEU A 184 0.79 -2.84 -15.87
N VAL A 185 0.80 -2.58 -14.56
CA VAL A 185 -0.18 -3.09 -13.61
C VAL A 185 -1.00 -1.92 -13.05
N GLY A 186 -2.33 -2.02 -13.13
CA GLY A 186 -3.27 -1.04 -12.60
C GLY A 186 -4.65 -1.63 -12.41
N PHE A 187 -5.64 -0.84 -11.99
CA PHE A 187 -6.98 -1.39 -11.67
C PHE A 187 -8.13 -0.57 -12.25
N ASN A 188 -7.87 0.07 -13.39
CA ASN A 188 -8.87 0.73 -14.21
C ASN A 188 -8.75 0.25 -15.66
N PRO A 189 -9.85 0.28 -16.43
CA PRO A 189 -9.77 0.23 -17.88
C PRO A 189 -8.87 1.36 -18.41
N VAL A 190 -8.10 1.10 -19.47
CA VAL A 190 -7.23 2.10 -20.11
C VAL A 190 -8.03 3.32 -20.59
N ALA A 191 -9.30 3.12 -20.99
CA ALA A 191 -10.21 4.20 -21.36
C ALA A 191 -10.46 5.23 -20.23
N LEU A 192 -10.26 4.84 -18.96
CA LEU A 192 -10.41 5.72 -17.80
C LEU A 192 -9.07 6.28 -17.29
N ALA A 193 -7.95 5.99 -17.94
CA ALA A 193 -6.65 6.54 -17.56
C ALA A 193 -6.66 8.08 -17.57
N ARG A 194 -5.77 8.70 -16.78
CA ARG A 194 -5.69 10.17 -16.67
C ARG A 194 -5.37 10.78 -18.04
N SER A 195 -6.31 11.57 -18.58
CA SER A 195 -6.22 12.22 -19.90
C SER A 195 -5.70 13.65 -19.86
N SER A 196 -5.59 14.27 -18.67
CA SER A 196 -4.92 15.57 -18.55
C SER A 196 -3.44 15.42 -18.85
N VAL A 197 -2.89 16.31 -19.66
CA VAL A 197 -1.44 16.39 -19.91
C VAL A 197 -0.71 16.55 -18.58
N ILE A 198 0.38 15.79 -18.41
CA ILE A 198 1.21 15.85 -17.22
C ILE A 198 1.99 17.17 -17.22
N GLU A 199 2.02 17.87 -16.09
CA GLU A 199 2.76 19.13 -15.95
C GLU A 199 4.25 18.90 -16.28
N GLY A 200 4.80 19.70 -17.21
CA GLY A 200 6.20 19.56 -17.64
C GLY A 200 6.51 18.35 -18.52
N TRP A 201 5.50 17.63 -19.02
CA TRP A 201 5.65 16.51 -19.96
C TRP A 201 4.83 16.71 -21.24
N THR A 202 5.11 15.94 -22.29
CA THR A 202 4.42 16.10 -23.60
C THR A 202 3.10 15.36 -23.71
N SER A 203 2.86 14.39 -22.82
CA SER A 203 1.78 13.40 -22.95
C SER A 203 1.01 13.26 -21.64
N SER A 204 -0.26 12.87 -21.75
CA SER A 204 -1.03 12.38 -20.60
C SER A 204 -0.65 10.93 -20.27
N PHE A 205 -1.06 10.43 -19.10
CA PHE A 205 -0.91 9.00 -18.80
C PHE A 205 -1.67 8.14 -19.82
N LYS A 206 -2.86 8.60 -20.24
CA LYS A 206 -3.67 7.90 -21.23
C LYS A 206 -2.93 7.74 -22.56
N ASP A 207 -2.25 8.77 -23.04
CA ASP A 207 -1.51 8.70 -24.31
C ASP A 207 -0.39 7.63 -24.24
N VAL A 208 0.33 7.57 -23.11
CA VAL A 208 1.37 6.55 -22.88
C VAL A 208 0.77 5.14 -22.77
N ALA A 209 -0.36 4.99 -22.09
CA ALA A 209 -1.06 3.72 -21.97
C ALA A 209 -1.61 3.23 -23.33
N ASP A 210 -2.15 4.12 -24.15
CA ASP A 210 -2.60 3.80 -25.51
C ASP A 210 -1.42 3.43 -26.42
N ALA A 211 -0.26 4.09 -26.27
CA ALA A 211 0.97 3.72 -26.97
C ALA A 211 1.46 2.31 -26.56
N LEU A 212 1.38 1.97 -25.27
CA LEU A 212 1.67 0.62 -24.80
C LEU A 212 0.71 -0.40 -25.42
N VAL A 213 -0.61 -0.14 -25.44
CA VAL A 213 -1.59 -1.02 -26.11
C VAL A 213 -1.22 -1.23 -27.58
N ALA A 214 -0.94 -0.15 -28.32
CA ALA A 214 -0.57 -0.23 -29.73
C ALA A 214 0.73 -1.02 -29.97
N SER A 215 1.64 -1.04 -28.99
CA SER A 215 2.89 -1.79 -29.10
C SER A 215 2.72 -3.30 -28.91
N MET A 216 1.68 -3.77 -28.21
CA MET A 216 1.50 -5.18 -27.86
C MET A 216 1.32 -6.10 -29.09
N ASP A 217 0.80 -5.56 -30.19
CA ASP A 217 0.58 -6.31 -31.43
C ASP A 217 1.79 -6.31 -32.38
N LEU A 218 2.85 -5.57 -32.05
CA LEU A 218 4.04 -5.47 -32.89
C LEU A 218 4.98 -6.67 -32.68
N PRO A 219 5.69 -7.16 -33.74
CA PRO A 219 6.72 -8.19 -33.58
C PRO A 219 7.84 -7.78 -32.61
N SER A 220 8.20 -6.48 -32.58
CA SER A 220 9.15 -5.89 -31.63
C SER A 220 8.55 -5.72 -30.22
N GLY A 221 7.22 -5.70 -30.10
CA GLY A 221 6.49 -5.67 -28.84
C GLY A 221 6.15 -7.05 -28.30
N ALA A 222 6.71 -8.13 -28.86
CA ALA A 222 6.53 -9.51 -28.39
C ALA A 222 6.91 -9.62 -26.89
N GLY A 223 5.89 -9.57 -26.04
CA GLY A 223 5.97 -9.67 -24.59
C GLY A 223 5.50 -8.42 -23.82
N ASN A 224 5.19 -7.29 -24.47
CA ASN A 224 4.59 -6.12 -23.79
C ASN A 224 3.20 -6.48 -23.24
N PHE A 225 2.84 -5.96 -22.06
CA PHE A 225 1.59 -6.35 -21.42
C PHE A 225 0.98 -5.25 -20.55
N ILE A 226 -0.34 -5.36 -20.34
CA ILE A 226 -1.08 -4.60 -19.35
C ILE A 226 -1.88 -5.60 -18.52
N ILE A 227 -1.70 -5.69 -17.21
CA ILE A 227 -2.60 -6.47 -16.34
C ILE A 227 -3.41 -5.48 -15.51
N ASN A 228 -4.67 -5.29 -15.91
CA ASN A 228 -5.54 -4.26 -15.35
C ASN A 228 -6.93 -4.77 -14.91
N PRO A 229 -7.02 -5.80 -14.04
CA PRO A 229 -8.29 -6.27 -13.52
C PRO A 229 -9.03 -5.14 -12.78
N VAL A 230 -10.34 -5.09 -12.89
CA VAL A 230 -11.13 -4.08 -12.21
C VAL A 230 -11.45 -4.56 -10.80
N VAL A 231 -10.68 -4.09 -9.82
CA VAL A 231 -10.90 -4.46 -8.40
C VAL A 231 -12.08 -3.70 -7.77
N GLY A 232 -12.65 -2.72 -8.47
CA GLY A 232 -13.71 -1.85 -7.99
C GLY A 232 -13.25 -0.77 -7.00
N PRO A 233 -14.17 0.10 -6.53
CA PRO A 233 -13.83 1.19 -5.62
C PRO A 233 -13.35 0.70 -4.25
N GLU A 234 -12.51 1.48 -3.59
CA GLU A 234 -11.88 1.09 -2.31
C GLU A 234 -12.87 1.09 -1.13
N SER A 235 -12.58 0.28 -0.10
CA SER A 235 -13.38 0.23 1.15
C SER A 235 -13.50 1.61 1.81
N VAL A 236 -12.41 2.36 1.78
CA VAL A 236 -12.40 3.79 2.08
C VAL A 236 -12.03 4.49 0.77
N THR A 237 -12.93 5.33 0.27
CA THR A 237 -12.87 5.95 -1.06
C THR A 237 -11.47 6.49 -1.38
N GLY A 238 -10.79 5.87 -2.34
CA GLY A 238 -9.48 6.31 -2.81
C GLY A 238 -8.26 5.87 -2.00
N SER A 239 -8.44 5.02 -0.98
CA SER A 239 -7.37 4.41 -0.19
C SER A 239 -6.74 3.22 -0.94
N THR A 240 -5.98 3.52 -2.00
CA THR A 240 -5.42 2.50 -2.91
C THR A 240 -4.42 1.54 -2.24
N ARG A 241 -4.02 1.80 -0.98
CA ARG A 241 -3.21 0.88 -0.17
C ARG A 241 -3.95 -0.43 0.17
N MET A 242 -5.29 -0.41 0.14
CA MET A 242 -6.15 -1.52 0.53
C MET A 242 -6.27 -2.53 -0.62
N LYS A 243 -7.36 -2.51 -1.41
CA LYS A 243 -7.62 -3.51 -2.44
C LYS A 243 -6.61 -3.43 -3.57
N GLY A 244 -6.32 -2.22 -4.05
CA GLY A 244 -5.30 -1.99 -5.07
C GLY A 244 -3.95 -2.54 -4.63
N GLY A 245 -3.47 -2.18 -3.43
CA GLY A 245 -2.22 -2.70 -2.88
C GLY A 245 -2.22 -4.22 -2.70
N SER A 246 -3.33 -4.82 -2.26
CA SER A 246 -3.43 -6.29 -2.12
C SER A 246 -3.35 -6.99 -3.47
N ALA A 247 -4.07 -6.49 -4.48
CA ALA A 247 -4.02 -7.02 -5.85
C ALA A 247 -2.65 -6.81 -6.50
N THR A 248 -1.99 -5.67 -6.23
CA THR A 248 -0.62 -5.40 -6.66
C THR A 248 0.33 -6.45 -6.10
N LYS A 249 0.32 -6.72 -4.78
CA LYS A 249 1.19 -7.75 -4.18
C LYS A 249 1.04 -9.09 -4.89
N MET A 250 -0.20 -9.57 -5.04
CA MET A 250 -0.51 -10.84 -5.70
C MET A 250 0.05 -10.90 -7.12
N LEU A 251 -0.21 -9.86 -7.93
CA LEU A 251 0.21 -9.84 -9.33
C LEU A 251 1.73 -9.73 -9.48
N LEU A 252 2.40 -8.92 -8.68
CA LEU A 252 3.86 -8.79 -8.74
C LEU A 252 4.56 -10.10 -8.39
N GLU A 253 4.09 -10.79 -7.35
CA GLU A 253 4.64 -12.08 -6.92
C GLU A 253 4.46 -13.14 -8.00
N ILE A 254 3.28 -13.19 -8.63
CA ILE A 254 3.02 -14.07 -9.78
C ILE A 254 3.93 -13.74 -10.96
N LEU A 255 4.07 -12.46 -11.31
CA LEU A 255 4.87 -12.02 -12.45
C LEU A 255 6.35 -12.32 -12.26
N VAL A 256 6.94 -11.96 -11.12
CA VAL A 256 8.36 -12.22 -10.82
C VAL A 256 8.63 -13.71 -10.78
N ARG A 257 7.78 -14.48 -10.08
CA ARG A 257 7.89 -15.93 -10.01
C ARG A 257 7.82 -16.56 -11.40
N SER A 258 6.83 -16.19 -12.21
CA SER A 258 6.65 -16.75 -13.57
C SER A 258 7.85 -16.42 -14.46
N ALA A 259 8.34 -15.18 -14.40
CA ALA A 259 9.47 -14.73 -15.19
C ALA A 259 10.77 -15.48 -14.83
N LEU A 260 11.10 -15.59 -13.54
CA LEU A 260 12.46 -15.96 -13.12
C LEU A 260 12.60 -17.33 -12.44
N MET A 261 11.49 -17.92 -11.97
CA MET A 261 11.54 -19.09 -11.09
C MET A 261 10.56 -20.23 -11.45
N GLY A 262 9.53 -19.95 -12.25
CA GLY A 262 8.42 -20.87 -12.53
C GLY A 262 8.75 -22.28 -13.02
N ALA A 263 7.75 -23.14 -12.97
CA ALA A 263 7.78 -24.55 -13.35
C ALA A 263 7.77 -24.76 -14.88
N SER A 264 7.62 -26.02 -15.31
CA SER A 264 7.46 -26.38 -16.73
C SER A 264 6.19 -25.79 -17.36
N ASP A 265 5.18 -25.44 -16.55
CA ASP A 265 3.93 -24.82 -16.99
C ASP A 265 3.65 -23.52 -16.18
N PRO A 266 4.18 -22.37 -16.63
CA PRO A 266 4.02 -21.09 -15.95
C PRO A 266 2.56 -20.61 -15.90
N ALA A 267 1.76 -20.95 -16.92
CA ALA A 267 0.35 -20.59 -16.98
C ALA A 267 -0.43 -21.27 -15.85
N ALA A 268 -0.30 -22.59 -15.72
CA ALA A 268 -0.99 -23.34 -14.67
C ALA A 268 -0.56 -22.89 -13.26
N GLU A 269 0.73 -22.60 -13.07
CA GLU A 269 1.28 -22.11 -11.80
C GLU A 269 0.73 -20.73 -11.41
N ALA A 270 0.67 -19.79 -12.36
CA ALA A 270 0.11 -18.46 -12.14
C ALA A 270 -1.38 -18.53 -11.77
N LEU A 271 -2.16 -19.36 -12.46
CA LEU A 271 -3.58 -19.56 -12.17
C LEU A 271 -3.79 -20.23 -10.81
N HIS A 272 -2.95 -21.20 -10.45
CA HIS A 272 -2.99 -21.84 -9.13
C HIS A 272 -2.69 -20.83 -8.01
N ALA A 273 -1.71 -19.96 -8.20
CA ALA A 273 -1.38 -18.91 -7.24
C ALA A 273 -2.56 -17.95 -7.04
N LEU A 274 -3.26 -17.53 -8.11
CA LEU A 274 -4.49 -16.73 -8.00
C LEU A 274 -5.56 -17.42 -7.15
N ASP A 275 -5.74 -18.73 -7.31
CA ASP A 275 -6.72 -19.50 -6.53
C ASP A 275 -6.33 -19.58 -5.04
N CYS A 276 -5.04 -19.69 -4.74
CA CYS A 276 -4.52 -19.69 -3.38
C CYS A 276 -4.64 -18.31 -2.71
N TYR A 277 -4.37 -17.21 -3.43
CA TYR A 277 -4.64 -15.86 -2.93
C TYR A 277 -6.14 -15.62 -2.69
N ALA A 278 -7.02 -16.14 -3.56
CA ALA A 278 -8.47 -16.05 -3.37
C ALA A 278 -8.92 -16.82 -2.11
N ALA A 279 -8.32 -17.97 -1.83
CA ALA A 279 -8.58 -18.72 -0.61
C ALA A 279 -8.05 -17.98 0.64
N THR A 280 -6.84 -17.44 0.56
CA THR A 280 -6.19 -16.66 1.62
C THR A 280 -7.03 -15.45 2.01
N LEU A 281 -7.40 -14.60 1.04
CA LEU A 281 -8.20 -13.40 1.28
C LEU A 281 -9.53 -13.74 1.97
N ARG A 282 -10.22 -14.79 1.50
CA ARG A 282 -11.48 -15.22 2.10
C ARG A 282 -11.29 -15.70 3.54
N SER A 283 -10.23 -16.45 3.83
CA SER A 283 -9.98 -17.01 5.16
C SER A 283 -9.66 -15.97 6.23
N VAL A 284 -9.00 -14.85 5.88
CA VAL A 284 -8.64 -13.79 6.86
C VAL A 284 -9.86 -13.23 7.60
N TYR A 285 -11.01 -13.14 6.92
CA TYR A 285 -12.24 -12.58 7.50
C TYR A 285 -13.28 -13.64 7.90
N GLN A 286 -12.84 -14.86 8.25
CA GLN A 286 -13.72 -15.99 8.58
C GLN A 286 -13.46 -16.56 9.97
N GLY A 287 -14.51 -17.14 10.57
CA GLY A 287 -14.42 -17.87 11.84
C GLY A 287 -13.77 -17.03 12.95
N GLU A 288 -12.84 -17.65 13.66
CA GLU A 288 -12.12 -17.05 14.80
C GLU A 288 -11.23 -15.87 14.38
N ASN A 289 -10.76 -15.81 13.12
CA ASN A 289 -9.97 -14.69 12.64
C ASN A 289 -10.74 -13.37 12.73
N MET A 290 -12.07 -13.39 12.59
CA MET A 290 -12.90 -12.19 12.73
C MET A 290 -12.82 -11.59 14.14
N GLU A 291 -12.73 -12.43 15.16
CA GLU A 291 -12.59 -12.01 16.56
C GLU A 291 -11.20 -11.43 16.83
N VAL A 292 -10.16 -12.06 16.26
CA VAL A 292 -8.79 -11.56 16.34
C VAL A 292 -8.65 -10.18 15.67
N LEU A 293 -9.20 -10.02 14.45
CA LEU A 293 -9.21 -8.75 13.75
C LEU A 293 -10.02 -7.68 14.51
N ALA A 294 -11.15 -8.05 15.11
CA ALA A 294 -11.95 -7.11 15.90
C ALA A 294 -11.16 -6.59 17.09
N ARG A 295 -10.46 -7.49 17.79
CA ARG A 295 -9.59 -7.14 18.91
C ARG A 295 -8.45 -6.21 18.51
N LEU A 296 -7.79 -6.48 17.38
CA LEU A 296 -6.74 -5.62 16.83
C LEU A 296 -7.26 -4.20 16.57
N VAL A 297 -8.43 -4.09 15.93
CA VAL A 297 -9.07 -2.80 15.62
C VAL A 297 -9.50 -2.06 16.89
N GLU A 298 -10.08 -2.76 17.87
CA GLU A 298 -10.51 -2.16 19.13
C GLU A 298 -9.32 -1.63 19.94
N ALA A 299 -8.24 -2.40 20.04
CA ALA A 299 -6.98 -2.00 20.69
C ALA A 299 -6.33 -0.80 19.99
N GLY A 300 -6.21 -0.84 18.65
CA GLY A 300 -5.69 0.28 17.88
C GLY A 300 -6.56 1.53 18.00
N GLY A 301 -7.88 1.37 17.95
CA GLY A 301 -8.83 2.47 18.12
C GLY A 301 -8.78 3.10 19.51
N ALA A 302 -8.63 2.29 20.58
CA ALA A 302 -8.44 2.80 21.93
C ALA A 302 -7.15 3.61 22.06
N SER A 303 -6.04 3.09 21.54
CA SER A 303 -4.74 3.77 21.51
C SER A 303 -4.87 5.14 20.84
N LEU A 304 -5.32 5.19 19.59
CA LEU A 304 -5.36 6.47 18.85
C LEU A 304 -6.37 7.48 19.41
N ARG A 305 -7.47 7.03 20.04
CA ARG A 305 -8.42 7.94 20.73
C ARG A 305 -7.80 8.59 21.96
N SER A 306 -6.90 7.90 22.65
CA SER A 306 -6.14 8.46 23.78
C SER A 306 -4.97 9.35 23.36
N GLY A 307 -4.67 9.40 22.06
CA GLY A 307 -3.50 10.09 21.52
C GLY A 307 -2.21 9.28 21.58
N ALA A 308 -2.28 8.01 22.01
CA ALA A 308 -1.15 7.10 22.10
C ALA A 308 -0.90 6.36 20.77
N PRO A 309 0.35 5.96 20.49
CA PRO A 309 0.73 5.39 19.20
C PRO A 309 0.40 3.91 19.06
N ILE A 310 0.30 3.45 17.81
CA ILE A 310 0.32 2.03 17.43
C ILE A 310 1.70 1.69 16.85
N TYR A 311 2.41 0.74 17.46
CA TYR A 311 3.71 0.28 16.96
C TYR A 311 3.66 -1.15 16.46
N TYR A 312 4.06 -1.34 15.20
CA TYR A 312 4.33 -2.66 14.61
C TYR A 312 5.78 -3.05 14.88
N VAL A 313 6.00 -4.26 15.39
CA VAL A 313 7.34 -4.80 15.68
C VAL A 313 7.55 -6.08 14.90
N GLY A 314 8.34 -5.97 13.83
CA GLY A 314 8.71 -7.06 12.94
C GLY A 314 9.95 -7.82 13.43
N SER A 315 9.83 -9.12 13.69
CA SER A 315 10.98 -10.00 13.94
C SER A 315 11.79 -10.34 12.68
N ASP A 316 11.27 -9.98 11.51
CA ASP A 316 11.86 -10.23 10.21
C ASP A 316 11.47 -9.14 9.22
N PHE A 317 12.19 -9.10 8.09
CA PHE A 317 11.94 -8.16 7.00
C PHE A 317 10.50 -8.20 6.50
N GLY A 318 9.94 -9.40 6.27
CA GLY A 318 8.66 -9.58 5.59
C GLY A 318 7.55 -8.88 6.36
N VAL A 319 7.35 -9.27 7.61
CA VAL A 319 6.28 -8.71 8.44
C VAL A 319 6.58 -7.28 8.89
N GLY A 320 7.83 -6.99 9.25
CA GLY A 320 8.22 -5.67 9.70
C GLY A 320 8.04 -4.61 8.62
N HIS A 321 8.42 -4.90 7.38
CA HIS A 321 8.24 -3.99 6.26
C HIS A 321 6.76 -3.84 5.88
N LEU A 322 5.92 -4.88 5.99
CA LEU A 322 4.47 -4.74 5.80
C LEU A 322 3.85 -3.81 6.86
N GLY A 323 4.33 -3.85 8.10
CA GLY A 323 3.96 -2.88 9.13
C GLY A 323 4.37 -1.44 8.77
N ILE A 324 5.57 -1.26 8.21
CA ILE A 324 6.02 0.05 7.70
C ILE A 324 5.14 0.53 6.54
N ILE A 325 4.79 -0.35 5.59
CA ILE A 325 3.89 -0.03 4.48
C ILE A 325 2.54 0.48 5.02
N ASP A 326 1.94 -0.23 5.97
CA ASP A 326 0.65 0.16 6.55
C ASP A 326 0.74 1.50 7.31
N ALA A 327 1.79 1.68 8.12
CA ALA A 327 2.06 2.89 8.88
C ALA A 327 2.26 4.13 7.99
N SER A 328 3.07 3.99 6.94
CA SER A 328 3.47 5.08 6.03
C SER A 328 2.29 5.74 5.29
N GLU A 329 1.16 5.03 5.21
CA GLU A 329 -0.06 5.49 4.55
C GLU A 329 -1.05 6.14 5.52
N CYS A 330 -0.85 6.02 6.83
CA CYS A 330 -1.74 6.67 7.80
C CYS A 330 -1.71 8.21 7.70
N PRO A 331 -0.55 8.87 7.54
CA PRO A 331 -0.50 10.34 7.38
C PRO A 331 -1.26 10.87 6.15
N PRO A 332 -1.00 10.40 4.91
CA PRO A 332 -1.72 10.94 3.75
C PRO A 332 -3.21 10.58 3.76
N THR A 333 -3.57 9.42 4.33
CA THR A 333 -4.95 8.89 4.33
C THR A 333 -5.82 9.54 5.41
N TYR A 334 -5.30 9.73 6.63
CA TYR A 334 -6.10 10.16 7.79
C TYR A 334 -5.63 11.47 8.42
N GLY A 335 -4.66 12.15 7.81
CA GLY A 335 -4.04 13.35 8.41
C GLY A 335 -3.38 13.02 9.75
N ALA A 336 -2.95 11.76 9.91
CA ALA A 336 -2.32 11.28 11.12
C ALA A 336 -0.90 11.85 11.25
N SER A 337 -0.42 11.98 12.48
CA SER A 337 1.01 12.21 12.70
C SER A 337 1.78 10.97 12.21
N ILE A 338 2.97 11.18 11.65
CA ILE A 338 3.88 10.07 11.30
C ILE A 338 4.28 9.22 12.53
N ASN A 339 4.08 9.75 13.74
CA ASN A 339 4.31 9.03 14.99
C ASN A 339 3.06 8.33 15.54
N ASP A 340 1.87 8.57 14.98
CA ASP A 340 0.63 7.91 15.45
C ASP A 340 0.67 6.40 15.16
N VAL A 341 1.27 6.01 14.03
CA VAL A 341 1.50 4.61 13.66
C VAL A 341 2.91 4.48 13.11
N ARG A 342 3.72 3.55 13.63
CA ARG A 342 5.09 3.28 13.15
C ARG A 342 5.37 1.81 13.06
N GLY A 343 6.21 1.41 12.10
CA GLY A 343 6.76 0.06 12.00
C GLY A 343 8.24 0.03 12.32
N PHE A 344 8.65 -1.05 12.99
CA PHE A 344 10.03 -1.35 13.35
C PHE A 344 10.39 -2.74 12.85
N VAL A 345 11.64 -2.93 12.45
CA VAL A 345 12.17 -4.18 11.91
C VAL A 345 13.40 -4.56 12.70
N ASP A 346 13.49 -5.81 13.13
CA ASP A 346 14.70 -6.34 13.74
C ASP A 346 15.88 -6.25 12.75
N GLY A 347 17.02 -5.76 13.20
CA GLY A 347 18.16 -5.42 12.33
C GLY A 347 18.06 -4.10 11.54
N GLY A 348 16.94 -3.37 11.64
CA GLY A 348 16.79 -2.02 11.08
C GLY A 348 17.02 -1.93 9.57
N TRP A 349 17.73 -0.88 9.12
CA TRP A 349 18.03 -0.68 7.69
C TRP A 349 18.85 -1.82 7.06
N ALA A 350 19.70 -2.49 7.83
CA ALA A 350 20.44 -3.64 7.34
C ALA A 350 19.51 -4.80 6.96
N ALA A 351 18.41 -5.00 7.69
CA ALA A 351 17.40 -6.00 7.37
C ALA A 351 16.51 -5.62 6.18
N LEU A 352 16.32 -4.32 5.92
CA LEU A 352 15.61 -3.83 4.73
C LEU A 352 16.41 -4.10 3.45
N GLY A 353 17.73 -3.97 3.49
CA GLY A 353 18.58 -4.23 2.31
C GLY A 353 18.28 -3.29 1.14
N ASN A 354 17.89 -2.05 1.43
CA ASN A 354 17.61 -1.01 0.44
C ASN A 354 18.90 -0.50 -0.23
N ARG A 355 18.77 0.09 -1.41
CA ARG A 355 19.88 0.51 -2.28
C ARG A 355 20.82 1.54 -1.62
N ASN A 356 20.27 2.48 -0.87
CA ASN A 356 21.02 3.58 -0.26
C ASN A 356 21.62 3.21 1.11
N GLY A 357 21.47 1.96 1.55
CA GLY A 357 21.97 1.49 2.85
C GLY A 357 21.27 2.16 4.03
N ASP A 358 22.00 2.30 5.13
CA ASP A 358 21.49 2.84 6.39
C ASP A 358 21.21 4.35 6.32
N LEU A 359 19.94 4.73 6.47
CA LEU A 359 19.48 6.12 6.48
C LEU A 359 19.18 6.65 7.89
N SER A 360 19.50 5.91 8.95
CA SER A 360 19.22 6.29 10.35
C SER A 360 19.83 7.62 10.76
N LEU A 361 20.95 8.00 10.16
CA LEU A 361 21.66 9.26 10.45
C LEU A 361 21.25 10.42 9.54
N ALA A 362 20.28 10.21 8.64
CA ALA A 362 19.78 11.28 7.79
C ALA A 362 19.10 12.38 8.62
N PRO A 363 19.10 13.66 8.16
CA PRO A 363 18.41 14.74 8.85
C PRO A 363 16.93 14.42 9.05
N LYS A 364 16.40 14.70 10.24
CA LYS A 364 14.98 14.52 10.54
C LYS A 364 14.13 15.33 9.58
N ASP A 365 13.04 14.73 9.12
CA ASP A 365 12.12 15.32 8.15
C ASP A 365 10.74 15.55 8.79
N ASP A 366 10.40 16.80 9.09
CA ASP A 366 9.26 17.20 9.93
C ASP A 366 9.24 16.52 11.31
N GLY A 367 10.43 16.35 11.89
CA GLY A 367 10.59 15.66 13.18
C GLY A 367 10.50 14.14 13.09
N PHE A 368 10.34 13.56 11.89
CA PHE A 368 10.43 12.12 11.69
C PHE A 368 11.87 11.64 11.87
N ASP A 369 12.03 10.55 12.63
CA ASP A 369 13.30 9.89 12.84
C ASP A 369 13.39 8.65 11.95
N TRP A 370 14.42 8.59 11.11
CA TRP A 370 14.65 7.51 10.14
C TRP A 370 15.12 6.20 10.79
N GLN A 371 15.30 6.19 12.11
CA GLN A 371 15.54 4.96 12.87
C GLN A 371 14.31 4.05 12.87
N LEU A 372 14.51 2.77 12.53
CA LEU A 372 13.45 1.75 12.49
C LEU A 372 13.84 0.43 13.18
N SER A 373 15.00 0.37 13.83
CA SER A 373 15.43 -0.85 14.51
C SER A 373 14.60 -1.08 15.78
N THR A 374 14.43 -2.35 16.13
CA THR A 374 13.90 -2.80 17.43
C THR A 374 14.72 -2.25 18.59
N THR A 375 16.05 -2.17 18.45
CA THR A 375 16.94 -1.53 19.43
C THR A 375 16.59 -0.06 19.67
N PHE A 376 16.42 0.73 18.61
CA PHE A 376 16.01 2.13 18.73
C PHE A 376 14.64 2.26 19.42
N LEU A 377 13.68 1.41 19.06
CA LEU A 377 12.38 1.38 19.74
C LEU A 377 12.56 1.16 21.25
N LEU A 378 13.36 0.18 21.65
CA LEU A 378 13.57 -0.16 23.06
C LEU A 378 14.32 0.92 23.84
N ASP A 379 15.35 1.52 23.24
CA ASP A 379 16.23 2.44 23.93
C ASP A 379 15.65 3.87 23.98
N GLU A 380 15.02 4.33 22.90
CA GLU A 380 14.64 5.73 22.72
C GLU A 380 13.13 5.98 22.87
N LEU A 381 12.28 5.04 22.44
CA LEU A 381 10.83 5.27 22.40
C LEU A 381 10.07 4.56 23.51
N ALA A 382 10.45 3.34 23.87
CA ALA A 382 9.78 2.53 24.88
C ALA A 382 9.65 3.21 26.26
N PRO A 383 10.64 3.98 26.76
CA PRO A 383 10.50 4.69 28.03
C PRO A 383 9.32 5.67 28.06
N ALA A 384 8.97 6.26 26.91
CA ALA A 384 7.87 7.21 26.76
C ALA A 384 6.50 6.54 26.56
N LEU A 385 6.45 5.21 26.41
CA LEU A 385 5.20 4.47 26.19
C LEU A 385 4.46 4.12 27.49
N ALA A 386 5.15 4.11 28.63
CA ALA A 386 4.58 3.71 29.91
C ALA A 386 3.30 4.49 30.23
N ASP A 387 2.22 3.76 30.54
CA ASP A 387 0.90 4.29 30.93
C ASP A 387 0.23 5.23 29.92
N THR A 388 0.71 5.26 28.68
CA THR A 388 0.09 6.06 27.60
C THR A 388 -1.18 5.44 27.04
N GLY A 389 -1.36 4.13 27.18
CA GLY A 389 -2.42 3.39 26.47
C GLY A 389 -2.03 2.98 25.04
N ALA A 390 -0.75 3.05 24.70
CA ALA A 390 -0.23 2.61 23.40
C ALA A 390 -0.58 1.15 23.08
N THR A 391 -0.66 0.82 21.80
CA THR A 391 -0.81 -0.55 21.32
C THR A 391 0.45 -0.99 20.59
N VAL A 392 1.06 -2.08 21.03
CA VAL A 392 2.19 -2.74 20.37
C VAL A 392 1.71 -4.05 19.77
N VAL A 393 1.85 -4.17 18.45
CA VAL A 393 1.55 -5.39 17.69
C VAL A 393 2.86 -5.95 17.18
N ALA A 394 3.28 -7.09 17.72
CA ALA A 394 4.52 -7.75 17.33
C ALA A 394 4.25 -9.09 16.68
N ASN A 395 5.08 -9.54 15.75
CA ASN A 395 5.02 -10.90 15.24
C ASN A 395 6.05 -11.81 15.92
N LEU A 396 5.71 -13.09 16.01
CA LEU A 396 6.67 -14.13 16.30
C LEU A 396 6.80 -15.02 15.06
N PRO A 397 8.04 -15.36 14.67
CA PRO A 397 8.26 -16.22 13.53
C PRO A 397 7.80 -17.65 13.87
N VAL A 398 7.05 -18.25 12.95
CA VAL A 398 6.58 -19.64 13.02
C VAL A 398 7.52 -20.51 12.20
N ASP A 399 7.82 -21.73 12.66
CA ASP A 399 8.68 -22.69 11.97
C ASP A 399 10.08 -22.15 11.62
N THR A 400 10.63 -21.29 12.48
CA THR A 400 11.95 -20.69 12.30
C THR A 400 13.03 -21.41 13.11
N ASP A 401 14.30 -21.09 12.84
CA ASP A 401 15.42 -21.52 13.68
C ASP A 401 15.22 -21.04 15.12
N ALA A 402 15.54 -21.90 16.09
CA ALA A 402 15.46 -21.60 17.53
C ALA A 402 16.13 -20.28 17.91
N THR A 403 17.19 -19.88 17.19
CA THR A 403 17.90 -18.61 17.41
C THR A 403 17.01 -17.39 17.11
N LYS A 404 16.35 -17.36 15.94
CA LYS A 404 15.44 -16.27 15.55
C LYS A 404 14.25 -16.13 16.49
N LEU A 405 13.71 -17.27 16.94
CA LEU A 405 12.66 -17.27 17.94
C LEU A 405 13.14 -16.71 19.29
N THR A 406 14.38 -17.03 19.68
CA THR A 406 14.99 -16.54 20.93
C THR A 406 15.19 -15.02 20.89
N ASP A 407 15.72 -14.49 19.78
CA ASP A 407 15.95 -13.04 19.61
C ASP A 407 14.63 -12.27 19.60
N ALA A 408 13.62 -12.78 18.87
CA ALA A 408 12.28 -12.21 18.87
C ALA A 408 11.67 -12.24 20.28
N ALA A 409 11.79 -13.36 21.00
CA ALA A 409 11.28 -13.48 22.37
C ALA A 409 11.97 -12.52 23.35
N ALA A 410 13.27 -12.25 23.20
CA ALA A 410 13.99 -11.27 24.02
C ALA A 410 13.46 -9.84 23.79
N THR A 411 13.25 -9.46 22.52
CA THR A 411 12.64 -8.17 22.18
C THR A 411 11.24 -8.04 22.77
N LEU A 412 10.42 -9.09 22.67
CA LEU A 412 9.09 -9.10 23.29
C LEU A 412 9.16 -9.01 24.81
N ALA A 413 10.07 -9.72 25.48
CA ALA A 413 10.19 -9.65 26.93
C ALA A 413 10.49 -8.22 27.42
N ALA A 414 11.35 -7.49 26.70
CA ALA A 414 11.65 -6.09 26.99
C ALA A 414 10.40 -5.20 26.85
N LEU A 415 9.70 -5.27 25.72
CA LEU A 415 8.44 -4.54 25.49
C LEU A 415 7.34 -4.96 26.47
N GLY A 416 7.35 -6.24 26.86
CA GLY A 416 6.45 -6.90 27.79
C GLY A 416 6.46 -6.29 29.19
N SER A 417 7.59 -5.71 29.57
CA SER A 417 7.76 -5.07 30.89
C SER A 417 7.13 -3.68 30.99
N ILE A 418 6.76 -3.04 29.87
CA ILE A 418 6.27 -1.66 29.85
C ILE A 418 4.83 -1.61 30.40
N PRO A 419 4.54 -0.90 31.51
CA PRO A 419 3.20 -0.84 32.07
C PRO A 419 2.24 -0.02 31.20
N GLY A 420 0.95 -0.32 31.27
CA GLY A 420 -0.10 0.46 30.60
C GLY A 420 -0.09 0.44 29.07
N VAL A 421 0.62 -0.51 28.46
CA VAL A 421 0.66 -0.75 27.01
C VAL A 421 -0.11 -2.02 26.67
N THR A 422 -0.98 -1.95 25.66
CA THR A 422 -1.66 -3.13 25.10
C THR A 422 -0.69 -3.89 24.20
N LYS A 423 -0.47 -5.18 24.47
CA LYS A 423 0.57 -5.99 23.83
C LYS A 423 -0.05 -7.19 23.12
N ILE A 424 0.03 -7.20 21.80
CA ILE A 424 -0.56 -8.25 20.95
C ILE A 424 0.55 -8.93 20.15
N ALA A 425 0.68 -10.24 20.31
CA ALA A 425 1.53 -11.08 19.48
C ALA A 425 0.70 -11.63 18.32
N LEU A 426 0.73 -10.95 17.18
CA LEU A 426 -0.01 -11.35 15.98
C LEU A 426 0.80 -12.38 15.19
N THR A 427 0.23 -13.56 15.01
CA THR A 427 0.79 -14.62 14.18
C THR A 427 -0.15 -14.94 13.04
N VAL A 428 0.26 -14.73 11.79
CA VAL A 428 -0.45 -15.23 10.61
C VAL A 428 0.23 -16.51 10.15
N CYS A 429 -0.52 -17.61 10.07
CA CYS A 429 0.03 -18.92 9.68
C CYS A 429 -0.91 -19.68 8.74
N PRO A 430 -0.39 -20.60 7.91
CA PRO A 430 -1.24 -21.49 7.13
C PRO A 430 -2.08 -22.37 8.07
N ALA A 431 -3.36 -22.60 7.74
CA ALA A 431 -4.27 -23.39 8.56
C ALA A 431 -3.75 -24.81 8.85
N HIS A 432 -3.00 -25.40 7.92
CA HIS A 432 -2.40 -26.72 8.07
C HIS A 432 -1.15 -26.74 8.98
N LYS A 433 -0.67 -25.58 9.43
CA LYS A 433 0.47 -25.38 10.36
C LYS A 433 0.03 -24.77 11.69
N VAL A 434 -1.27 -24.65 11.96
CA VAL A 434 -1.75 -24.03 13.21
C VAL A 434 -1.26 -24.77 14.47
N GLU A 435 -0.98 -26.07 14.39
CA GLU A 435 -0.44 -26.81 15.54
C GLU A 435 1.01 -26.40 15.87
N SER A 436 1.78 -25.86 14.91
CA SER A 436 3.17 -25.46 15.12
C SER A 436 3.32 -24.09 15.80
N VAL A 437 2.25 -23.28 15.89
CA VAL A 437 2.31 -21.97 16.57
C VAL A 437 2.37 -22.07 18.10
N GLY A 438 2.20 -23.26 18.68
CA GLY A 438 2.17 -23.46 20.14
C GLY A 438 3.41 -22.93 20.86
N VAL A 439 4.61 -23.11 20.29
CA VAL A 439 5.86 -22.63 20.89
C VAL A 439 5.95 -21.11 20.85
N ALA A 440 5.62 -20.49 19.72
CA ALA A 440 5.57 -19.04 19.58
C ALA A 440 4.55 -18.42 20.55
N ASN A 441 3.35 -19.00 20.65
CA ASN A 441 2.32 -18.54 21.58
C ASN A 441 2.78 -18.64 23.04
N ALA A 442 3.43 -19.73 23.43
CA ALA A 442 3.97 -19.88 24.78
C ALA A 442 5.03 -18.80 25.08
N ALA A 443 5.90 -18.49 24.12
CA ALA A 443 6.90 -17.43 24.24
C ALA A 443 6.25 -16.03 24.36
N ALA A 444 5.23 -15.73 23.56
CA ALA A 444 4.46 -14.49 23.67
C ALA A 444 3.83 -14.32 25.05
N VAL A 445 3.14 -15.37 25.55
CA VAL A 445 2.51 -15.33 26.88
C VAL A 445 3.56 -15.11 27.97
N ALA A 446 4.70 -15.80 27.89
CA ALA A 446 5.80 -15.62 28.84
C ALA A 446 6.36 -14.18 28.81
N ALA A 447 6.34 -13.52 27.65
CA ALA A 447 6.71 -12.11 27.49
C ALA A 447 5.58 -11.13 27.87
N GLY A 448 4.43 -11.59 28.37
CA GLY A 448 3.31 -10.71 28.72
C GLY A 448 2.54 -10.15 27.51
N PHE A 449 2.69 -10.78 26.35
CA PHE A 449 1.90 -10.51 25.16
C PHE A 449 0.71 -11.44 25.09
N GLU A 450 -0.37 -10.94 24.51
CA GLU A 450 -1.50 -11.75 24.16
C GLU A 450 -1.33 -12.40 22.78
N PRO A 451 -1.40 -13.74 22.66
CA PRO A 451 -1.37 -14.40 21.37
C PRO A 451 -2.66 -14.18 20.58
N CYS A 452 -2.49 -13.72 19.34
CA CYS A 452 -3.55 -13.53 18.36
C CYS A 452 -3.16 -14.27 17.08
N VAL A 453 -3.87 -15.37 16.76
CA VAL A 453 -3.54 -16.20 15.59
C VAL A 453 -4.57 -15.96 14.49
N VAL A 454 -4.09 -15.58 13.31
CA VAL A 454 -4.88 -15.54 12.07
C VAL A 454 -4.47 -16.72 11.20
N THR A 455 -5.40 -17.62 10.94
CA THR A 455 -5.15 -18.78 10.07
C THR A 455 -5.53 -18.46 8.62
N VAL A 456 -4.65 -18.79 7.67
CA VAL A 456 -4.91 -18.58 6.24
C VAL A 456 -4.96 -19.88 5.46
N THR A 457 -5.88 -19.96 4.51
CA THR A 457 -5.96 -21.10 3.58
C THR A 457 -5.02 -20.85 2.40
N THR A 458 -3.87 -21.54 2.40
CA THR A 458 -2.82 -21.38 1.37
C THR A 458 -2.91 -22.37 0.21
N ARG A 459 -3.93 -23.26 0.22
CA ARG A 459 -4.15 -24.27 -0.82
C ARG A 459 -5.56 -24.14 -1.40
N SER A 460 -5.71 -24.21 -2.72
CA SER A 460 -7.03 -24.32 -3.34
C SER A 460 -7.51 -25.78 -3.28
N GLY A 461 -8.74 -26.02 -2.83
CA GLY A 461 -9.34 -27.37 -2.78
C GLY A 461 -9.65 -27.97 -4.16
N ALA A 462 -9.18 -27.37 -5.26
CA ALA A 462 -9.37 -27.86 -6.61
C ALA A 462 -8.41 -29.03 -6.87
N ALA A 463 -8.98 -30.22 -7.10
CA ALA A 463 -8.29 -31.51 -7.18
C ALA A 463 -7.42 -31.73 -8.44
N SER A 464 -6.84 -30.70 -9.06
CA SER A 464 -6.12 -30.84 -10.33
C SER A 464 -4.83 -30.03 -10.38
N ALA A 465 -3.76 -30.55 -9.74
CA ALA A 465 -2.41 -30.58 -10.32
C ALA A 465 -1.44 -31.28 -9.35
N PRO A 466 -0.97 -32.50 -9.63
CA PRO A 466 0.16 -33.13 -8.94
C PRO A 466 1.54 -32.50 -9.30
N LEU A 467 1.60 -31.23 -9.72
CA LEU A 467 2.69 -30.72 -10.57
C LEU A 467 3.56 -29.60 -9.99
N LEU A 468 3.30 -29.10 -8.79
CA LEU A 468 4.15 -28.08 -8.17
C LEU A 468 4.95 -28.74 -7.04
N ALA A 469 6.19 -29.12 -7.34
CA ALA A 469 7.17 -29.47 -6.32
C ALA A 469 7.26 -28.32 -5.31
N ASP A 470 7.06 -28.65 -4.03
CA ASP A 470 6.99 -27.80 -2.83
C ASP A 470 5.78 -26.87 -2.67
N SER A 471 4.62 -27.43 -2.31
CA SER A 471 3.42 -26.66 -1.92
C SER A 471 3.63 -25.75 -0.70
N ASP A 472 4.58 -26.07 0.18
CA ASP A 472 4.79 -25.35 1.45
C ASP A 472 5.88 -24.27 1.33
N SER A 473 6.71 -24.31 0.27
CA SER A 473 7.81 -23.35 0.07
C SER A 473 7.32 -21.92 -0.19
N TRP A 474 6.07 -21.76 -0.63
CA TRP A 474 5.46 -20.48 -1.00
C TRP A 474 4.42 -19.98 -0.01
N ASP A 475 4.22 -20.69 1.12
CA ASP A 475 3.27 -20.29 2.15
C ASP A 475 3.50 -18.85 2.64
N PHE A 476 4.77 -18.42 2.65
CA PHE A 476 5.15 -17.09 3.12
C PHE A 476 4.45 -15.96 2.34
N LEU A 477 4.26 -16.11 1.03
CA LEU A 477 3.59 -15.12 0.17
C LEU A 477 2.15 -14.88 0.63
N TYR A 478 1.45 -15.98 0.97
CA TYR A 478 0.07 -15.99 1.40
C TYR A 478 -0.08 -15.51 2.85
N THR A 479 0.84 -15.90 3.75
CA THR A 479 0.84 -15.38 5.13
C THR A 479 1.13 -13.88 5.16
N GLU A 480 2.04 -13.38 4.32
CA GLU A 480 2.31 -11.95 4.18
C GLU A 480 1.08 -11.18 3.68
N LEU A 481 0.31 -11.73 2.74
CA LEU A 481 -0.97 -11.14 2.38
C LEU A 481 -1.93 -11.10 3.58
N GLY A 482 -1.96 -12.16 4.39
CA GLY A 482 -2.76 -12.19 5.61
C GLY A 482 -2.34 -11.13 6.63
N TYR A 483 -1.03 -10.88 6.81
CA TYR A 483 -0.53 -9.77 7.64
C TYR A 483 -0.95 -8.43 7.08
N LYS A 484 -0.78 -8.21 5.78
CA LYS A 484 -1.19 -6.97 5.10
C LYS A 484 -2.67 -6.67 5.33
N LEU A 485 -3.55 -7.67 5.11
CA LEU A 485 -5.00 -7.52 5.32
C LEU A 485 -5.33 -7.23 6.80
N SER A 486 -4.64 -7.89 7.72
CA SER A 486 -4.82 -7.68 9.17
C SER A 486 -4.39 -6.26 9.61
N PHE A 487 -3.25 -5.77 9.13
CA PHE A 487 -2.79 -4.41 9.40
C PHE A 487 -3.69 -3.35 8.75
N ASN A 488 -4.11 -3.57 7.51
CA ASN A 488 -5.05 -2.68 6.84
C ASN A 488 -6.39 -2.60 7.58
N ALA A 489 -6.91 -3.72 8.07
CA ALA A 489 -8.10 -3.74 8.93
C ALA A 489 -7.86 -2.96 10.22
N LEU A 490 -6.74 -3.22 10.92
CA LEU A 490 -6.36 -2.55 12.15
C LEU A 490 -6.30 -1.03 12.00
N THR A 491 -5.46 -0.49 11.11
CA THR A 491 -5.28 0.97 11.02
C THR A 491 -6.48 1.66 10.42
N THR A 492 -7.18 1.03 9.48
CA THR A 492 -8.42 1.60 8.94
C THR A 492 -9.48 1.68 10.04
N GLY A 493 -9.71 0.59 10.77
CA GLY A 493 -10.67 0.55 11.87
C GLY A 493 -10.30 1.51 13.00
N ALA A 494 -9.03 1.56 13.38
CA ALA A 494 -8.54 2.48 14.42
C ALA A 494 -8.82 3.94 14.06
N HIS A 495 -8.57 4.36 12.82
CA HIS A 495 -8.84 5.73 12.36
C HIS A 495 -10.32 6.03 12.13
N VAL A 496 -11.12 5.04 11.72
CA VAL A 496 -12.60 5.15 11.70
C VAL A 496 -13.12 5.40 13.12
N LEU A 497 -12.66 4.61 14.09
CA LEU A 497 -13.02 4.77 15.50
C LEU A 497 -12.50 6.09 16.11
N ARG A 498 -11.42 6.66 15.58
CA ARG A 498 -10.91 8.00 15.92
C ARG A 498 -11.74 9.14 15.29
N GLY A 499 -12.65 8.83 14.37
CA GLY A 499 -13.51 9.83 13.70
C GLY A 499 -12.85 10.54 12.52
N LYS A 500 -11.83 9.92 11.89
CA LYS A 500 -11.14 10.44 10.69
C LYS A 500 -11.83 10.07 9.37
N VAL A 501 -12.88 9.25 9.45
CA VAL A 501 -13.67 8.78 8.31
C VAL A 501 -15.14 9.06 8.55
N VAL A 502 -15.84 9.59 7.54
CA VAL A 502 -17.30 9.78 7.54
C VAL A 502 -17.92 8.92 6.46
N GLY A 503 -18.86 8.05 6.82
CA GLY A 503 -19.30 6.95 5.96
C GLY A 503 -18.10 6.09 5.55
N ASN A 504 -17.61 6.27 4.32
CA ASN A 504 -16.37 5.68 3.78
C ASN A 504 -15.41 6.69 3.14
N ARG A 505 -15.41 7.96 3.57
CA ARG A 505 -14.53 9.00 3.03
C ARG A 505 -13.55 9.53 4.08
N MET A 506 -12.31 9.72 3.64
CA MET A 506 -11.22 10.31 4.42
C MET A 506 -11.40 11.82 4.57
N VAL A 507 -12.15 12.25 5.57
CA VAL A 507 -12.49 13.67 5.75
C VAL A 507 -11.34 14.51 6.29
N ASP A 508 -10.25 13.87 6.72
CA ASP A 508 -9.04 14.54 7.25
C ASP A 508 -7.77 14.16 6.47
N LEU A 509 -7.90 13.85 5.17
CA LEU A 509 -6.74 13.51 4.34
C LEU A 509 -5.75 14.68 4.20
N ALA A 510 -4.48 14.37 3.95
CA ALA A 510 -3.47 15.37 3.64
C ALA A 510 -3.47 15.70 2.14
N VAL A 511 -3.46 16.99 1.78
CA VAL A 511 -3.48 17.42 0.38
C VAL A 511 -2.05 17.50 -0.16
N SER A 512 -1.48 16.35 -0.53
CA SER A 512 -0.04 16.22 -0.80
C SER A 512 0.34 15.97 -2.27
N ASN A 513 -0.62 15.79 -3.18
CA ASN A 513 -0.38 15.62 -4.62
C ASN A 513 -1.65 15.99 -5.42
N SER A 514 -1.55 15.99 -6.75
CA SER A 514 -2.66 16.39 -7.64
C SER A 514 -3.92 15.53 -7.44
N LYS A 515 -3.72 14.23 -7.20
CA LYS A 515 -4.82 13.28 -6.97
C LYS A 515 -5.59 13.61 -5.68
N LEU A 516 -4.88 13.92 -4.58
CA LEU A 516 -5.49 14.26 -3.30
C LEU A 516 -6.09 15.66 -3.29
N PHE A 517 -5.55 16.60 -4.09
CA PHE A 517 -6.17 17.92 -4.30
C PHE A 517 -7.54 17.80 -4.96
N ALA A 518 -7.64 17.08 -6.08
CA ALA A 518 -8.91 16.83 -6.76
C ALA A 518 -9.91 16.09 -5.85
N ARG A 519 -9.46 15.09 -5.09
CA ARG A 519 -10.29 14.35 -4.14
C ARG A 519 -10.85 15.25 -3.03
N SER A 520 -10.05 16.18 -2.52
CA SER A 520 -10.46 17.12 -1.48
C SER A 520 -11.64 17.97 -1.92
N ARG A 521 -11.60 18.51 -3.14
CA ARG A 521 -12.72 19.30 -3.70
C ARG A 521 -14.02 18.50 -3.72
N GLY A 522 -13.99 17.24 -4.15
CA GLY A 522 -15.17 16.37 -4.15
C GLY A 522 -15.72 16.05 -2.75
N ILE A 523 -14.84 15.87 -1.75
CA ILE A 523 -15.25 15.68 -0.35
C ILE A 523 -15.90 16.95 0.20
N ILE A 524 -15.30 18.11 -0.06
CA ILE A 524 -15.80 19.41 0.42
C ILE A 524 -17.15 19.73 -0.23
N ALA A 525 -17.30 19.54 -1.54
CA ALA A 525 -18.58 19.75 -2.23
C ALA A 525 -19.70 18.89 -1.61
N LYS A 526 -19.41 17.60 -1.34
CA LYS A 526 -20.38 16.68 -0.74
C LYS A 526 -20.81 17.08 0.66
N TYR A 527 -19.86 17.28 1.57
CA TYR A 527 -20.17 17.51 3.00
C TYR A 527 -20.46 18.98 3.31
N GLY A 528 -19.93 19.91 2.52
CA GLY A 528 -20.30 21.32 2.55
C GLY A 528 -21.66 21.60 1.91
N GLN A 529 -22.22 20.64 1.14
CA GLN A 529 -23.45 20.80 0.37
C GLN A 529 -23.40 21.99 -0.59
N VAL A 530 -22.25 22.17 -1.24
CA VAL A 530 -21.97 23.28 -2.18
C VAL A 530 -21.54 22.73 -3.54
N ASP A 531 -21.52 23.59 -4.56
CA ASP A 531 -20.96 23.25 -5.86
C ASP A 531 -19.41 23.19 -5.84
N GLU A 532 -18.82 22.72 -6.95
CA GLU A 532 -17.37 22.52 -7.04
C GLU A 532 -16.59 23.85 -6.93
N ALA A 533 -17.13 24.95 -7.45
CA ALA A 533 -16.48 26.26 -7.40
C ALA A 533 -16.41 26.80 -5.96
N ALA A 534 -17.51 26.69 -5.21
CA ALA A 534 -17.55 27.05 -3.80
C ALA A 534 -16.68 26.12 -2.94
N ALA A 535 -16.64 24.82 -3.27
CA ALA A 535 -15.76 23.86 -2.59
C ALA A 535 -14.28 24.19 -2.80
N GLU A 536 -13.89 24.56 -4.02
CA GLU A 536 -12.54 24.98 -4.35
C GLU A 536 -12.17 26.29 -3.65
N ALA A 537 -13.05 27.28 -3.65
CA ALA A 537 -12.85 28.52 -2.90
C ALA A 537 -12.66 28.26 -1.39
N ALA A 538 -13.46 27.37 -0.79
CA ALA A 538 -13.30 26.98 0.61
C ALA A 538 -11.98 26.22 0.87
N LEU A 539 -11.56 25.35 -0.05
CA LEU A 539 -10.28 24.66 0.01
C LEU A 539 -9.11 25.64 -0.02
N LEU A 540 -9.10 26.58 -0.97
CA LEU A 540 -8.07 27.61 -1.09
C LEU A 540 -8.04 28.51 0.16
N ARG A 541 -9.20 28.93 0.68
CA ARG A 541 -9.29 29.64 1.96
C ARG A 541 -8.70 28.84 3.11
N SER A 542 -8.91 27.53 3.17
CA SER A 542 -8.30 26.68 4.21
C SER A 542 -6.77 26.59 4.08
N ILE A 543 -6.25 26.46 2.85
CA ILE A 543 -4.81 26.35 2.55
C ILE A 543 -4.07 27.64 2.91
N TYR A 544 -4.59 28.77 2.42
CA TYR A 544 -3.97 30.08 2.58
C TYR A 544 -4.42 30.82 3.85
N ALA A 545 -5.36 30.24 4.59
CA ALA A 545 -6.06 30.91 5.69
C ALA A 545 -6.67 32.24 5.21
N ASP A 546 -6.62 33.29 6.05
CA ASP A 546 -7.13 34.61 5.70
C ASP A 546 -6.17 35.41 4.78
N SER A 547 -5.12 34.77 4.25
CA SER A 547 -4.10 35.38 3.38
C SER A 547 -4.11 34.82 1.95
N VAL A 548 -5.30 34.62 1.39
CA VAL A 548 -5.48 34.15 -0.01
C VAL A 548 -4.85 35.17 -0.97
N PRO A 549 -3.85 34.79 -1.79
CA PRO A 549 -3.23 35.70 -2.76
C PRO A 549 -4.24 36.24 -3.78
N ALA A 550 -4.06 37.49 -4.24
CA ALA A 550 -4.96 38.09 -5.23
C ALA A 550 -4.93 37.36 -6.60
N ASN A 551 -3.82 36.67 -6.91
CA ASN A 551 -3.62 35.86 -8.10
C ASN A 551 -3.73 34.36 -7.81
N VAL A 552 -4.46 33.95 -6.77
CA VAL A 552 -4.53 32.54 -6.36
C VAL A 552 -5.01 31.65 -7.50
N ASP A 553 -5.97 32.11 -8.30
CA ASP A 553 -6.54 31.34 -9.42
C ASP A 553 -5.55 31.15 -10.59
N ASP A 554 -4.50 31.97 -10.67
CA ASP A 554 -3.46 31.90 -11.71
C ASP A 554 -2.28 31.01 -11.29
N LEU A 555 -2.23 30.55 -10.03
CA LEU A 555 -1.15 29.69 -9.55
C LEU A 555 -1.34 28.26 -10.07
N PRO A 556 -0.24 27.55 -10.42
CA PRO A 556 -0.35 26.13 -10.76
C PRO A 556 -0.79 25.32 -9.54
N GLU A 557 -1.49 24.21 -9.78
CA GLU A 557 -1.98 23.30 -8.72
C GLU A 557 -0.85 22.87 -7.76
N SER A 558 0.35 22.64 -8.30
CA SER A 558 1.57 22.32 -7.56
C SER A 558 1.94 23.38 -6.50
N ALA A 559 1.62 24.65 -6.71
CA ALA A 559 1.83 25.73 -5.73
C ALA A 559 0.83 25.65 -4.58
N HIS A 560 -0.44 25.30 -4.85
CA HIS A 560 -1.46 25.10 -3.82
C HIS A 560 -1.11 23.90 -2.94
N ILE A 561 -0.74 22.78 -3.56
CA ILE A 561 -0.32 21.55 -2.86
C ILE A 561 0.86 21.85 -1.92
N LYS A 562 1.90 22.54 -2.43
CA LYS A 562 3.07 22.93 -1.62
C LYS A 562 2.69 23.77 -0.39
N GLN A 563 1.66 24.60 -0.51
CA GLN A 563 1.18 25.39 0.62
C GLN A 563 0.29 24.57 1.57
N ALA A 564 -0.53 23.69 1.03
CA ALA A 564 -1.43 22.81 1.79
C ALA A 564 -0.66 21.86 2.71
N MET A 565 0.48 21.32 2.23
CA MET A 565 1.35 20.43 3.00
C MET A 565 1.90 21.05 4.31
N LYS A 566 1.94 22.39 4.39
CA LYS A 566 2.37 23.10 5.62
C LYS A 566 1.26 23.23 6.66
N ARG A 567 0.10 22.63 6.40
CA ARG A 567 -1.12 22.77 7.19
C ARG A 567 -1.65 21.38 7.55
N VAL A 568 -2.23 21.29 8.73
CA VAL A 568 -3.02 20.13 9.17
C VAL A 568 -4.50 20.46 9.11
N ARG A 569 -5.36 19.45 9.01
CA ARG A 569 -6.82 19.62 9.03
C ARG A 569 -7.34 20.57 7.94
N VAL A 570 -6.72 20.55 6.75
CA VAL A 570 -7.10 21.40 5.61
C VAL A 570 -8.52 21.11 5.13
N VAL A 571 -8.80 19.84 4.81
CA VAL A 571 -10.11 19.40 4.30
C VAL A 571 -11.24 19.63 5.30
N PRO A 572 -11.15 19.25 6.59
CA PRO A 572 -12.25 19.45 7.51
C PRO A 572 -12.49 20.93 7.82
N THR A 573 -11.42 21.76 7.86
CA THR A 573 -11.57 23.21 7.94
C THR A 573 -12.37 23.75 6.74
N ALA A 574 -12.04 23.29 5.52
CA ALA A 574 -12.74 23.71 4.31
C ALA A 574 -14.21 23.25 4.27
N ILE A 575 -14.53 22.05 4.79
CA ILE A 575 -15.91 21.59 4.93
C ILE A 575 -16.72 22.53 5.82
N LEU A 576 -16.19 22.89 7.00
CA LEU A 576 -16.88 23.79 7.94
C LEU A 576 -17.09 25.20 7.36
N LEU A 577 -16.11 25.70 6.59
CA LEU A 577 -16.23 26.97 5.86
C LEU A 577 -17.30 26.89 4.77
N ALA A 578 -17.28 25.81 3.97
CA ALA A 578 -18.22 25.61 2.86
C ALA A 578 -19.67 25.46 3.36
N ALA A 579 -19.87 24.73 4.46
CA ALA A 579 -21.19 24.55 5.08
C ALA A 579 -21.70 25.79 5.83
N GLY A 580 -20.90 26.85 5.94
CA GLY A 580 -21.26 28.05 6.71
C GLY A 580 -21.26 27.85 8.23
N ALA A 581 -20.74 26.73 8.74
CA ALA A 581 -20.62 26.47 10.17
C ALA A 581 -19.54 27.33 10.86
N ALA A 582 -18.63 27.91 10.08
CA ALA A 582 -17.66 28.90 10.55
C ALA A 582 -17.45 30.00 9.51
N GLU A 583 -17.42 31.26 9.96
CA GLU A 583 -17.18 32.41 9.08
C GLU A 583 -15.70 32.59 8.69
N SER A 584 -14.78 32.12 9.54
CA SER A 584 -13.32 32.27 9.39
C SER A 584 -12.57 30.95 9.62
N VAL A 585 -11.34 30.88 9.09
CA VAL A 585 -10.45 29.72 9.29
C VAL A 585 -10.14 29.51 10.77
N ALA A 586 -9.96 30.60 11.53
CA ALA A 586 -9.76 30.54 12.97
C ALA A 586 -10.98 29.96 13.70
N GLY A 587 -12.20 30.36 13.32
CA GLY A 587 -13.44 29.82 13.87
C GLY A 587 -13.60 28.32 13.58
N ALA A 588 -13.34 27.90 12.33
CA ALA A 588 -13.39 26.50 11.94
C ALA A 588 -12.38 25.64 12.76
N ARG A 589 -11.17 26.15 12.96
CA ARG A 589 -10.16 25.46 13.79
C ARG A 589 -10.56 25.36 15.25
N ALA A 590 -11.16 26.40 15.82
CA ALA A 590 -11.66 26.37 17.19
C ALA A 590 -12.74 25.29 17.38
N LEU A 591 -13.63 25.09 16.40
CA LEU A 591 -14.59 23.98 16.41
C LEU A 591 -13.89 22.62 16.37
N LEU A 592 -12.90 22.46 15.50
CA LEU A 592 -12.10 21.22 15.39
C LEU A 592 -11.24 20.92 16.62
N ASP A 593 -10.83 21.94 17.38
CA ASP A 593 -10.12 21.78 18.64
C ASP A 593 -11.07 21.38 19.78
N ALA A 594 -12.33 21.86 19.73
CA ALA A 594 -13.34 21.54 20.73
C ALA A 594 -13.95 20.13 20.56
N GLU A 595 -14.03 19.62 19.32
CA GLU A 595 -14.47 18.25 19.02
C GLU A 595 -13.42 17.53 18.16
N PRO A 596 -12.58 16.68 18.77
CA PRO A 596 -11.48 16.01 18.08
C PRO A 596 -11.97 14.95 17.07
N MET A 597 -13.21 14.47 17.18
CA MET A 597 -13.80 13.56 16.20
C MET A 597 -14.43 14.36 15.06
N VAL A 598 -13.61 14.66 14.03
CA VAL A 598 -14.01 15.38 12.81
C VAL A 598 -15.34 14.90 12.25
N GLY A 599 -15.57 13.58 12.21
CA GLY A 599 -16.81 13.02 11.70
C GLY A 599 -18.08 13.41 12.49
N ARG A 600 -17.99 13.69 13.78
CA ARG A 600 -19.14 14.17 14.57
C ARG A 600 -19.51 15.60 14.22
N LEU A 601 -18.52 16.46 14.01
CA LEU A 601 -18.76 17.84 13.55
C LEU A 601 -19.44 17.83 12.19
N ILE A 602 -18.93 17.03 11.25
CA ILE A 602 -19.50 16.94 9.91
C ILE A 602 -20.92 16.36 9.94
N ALA A 603 -21.22 15.39 10.80
CA ALA A 603 -22.57 14.84 10.95
C ALA A 603 -23.58 15.81 11.58
N SER A 604 -23.12 16.93 12.15
CA SER A 604 -23.97 17.98 12.72
C SER A 604 -24.30 19.12 11.75
N LEU A 605 -23.69 19.12 10.56
CA LEU A 605 -23.97 20.04 9.45
C LEU A 605 -25.22 19.59 8.68
#